data_AF-A0A562ZW77-F1
#
_entry.id   AF-A0A562ZW77-F1
#
_cell.length_a   1.000
_cell.length_b   1.000
_cell.length_c   1.000
_cell.angle_alpha   90.00
_cell.angle_beta   90.00
_cell.angle_gamma   90.00
#
_symmetry.space_group_name_H-M   'P 1'
#
loop_
_entity.id
_entity.type
_entity.pdbx_description
1 polymer ?
#
loop_
_entity_poly.entity_id
_entity_poly.type
_entity_poly.pdbx_seq_one_letter_code
_entity_poly.pdbx_strand_id
1 'polypeptide(L)'
;MNHSAEPDDMPGLSVFEKSCAYCGARFRVLASHLPRQDVPEAYACPECGKHYELESAVEPEVRLLKPRSDGKQDRYQETMF
;
A
#
# COMPACT_ATOMS: atom_id res chain seq x y z
N MET A 1 -3.11 3.44 -27.16
CA MET A 1 -2.79 4.07 -25.87
C MET A 1 -1.60 3.35 -25.28
N ASN A 2 -0.47 4.04 -25.34
CA ASN A 2 0.86 3.75 -24.81
C ASN A 2 0.84 3.35 -23.32
N HIS A 3 0.86 2.03 -23.05
CA HIS A 3 1.39 1.49 -21.80
C HIS A 3 2.89 1.24 -22.01
N SER A 4 3.70 2.27 -21.79
CA SER A 4 5.14 2.10 -21.57
C SER A 4 5.33 1.82 -20.09
N ALA A 5 5.18 0.55 -19.70
CA ALA A 5 5.62 0.06 -18.40
C ALA A 5 6.83 -0.83 -18.69
N GLU A 6 7.99 -0.36 -18.27
CA GLU A 6 9.29 -1.00 -18.47
C GLU A 6 9.28 -2.41 -17.83
N PRO A 7 9.66 -3.47 -18.56
CA PRO A 7 9.78 -4.80 -17.99
C PRO A 7 11.14 -4.94 -17.30
N ASP A 8 11.27 -4.43 -16.08
CA ASP A 8 12.33 -4.87 -15.17
C ASP A 8 11.77 -6.02 -14.32
N ASP A 9 11.69 -7.20 -14.96
CA ASP A 9 11.49 -8.51 -14.32
C ASP A 9 12.77 -8.86 -13.56
N MET A 10 13.12 -8.04 -12.57
CA MET A 10 14.04 -8.42 -11.52
C MET A 10 13.20 -9.09 -10.42
N PRO A 11 13.65 -10.21 -9.81
CA PRO A 11 13.10 -10.65 -8.53
C PRO A 11 13.48 -9.60 -7.47
N GLY A 12 12.71 -8.52 -7.46
CA GLY A 12 13.04 -7.27 -6.81
C GLY A 12 11.92 -6.88 -5.88
N LEU A 13 12.26 -6.64 -4.62
CA LEU A 13 11.36 -5.96 -3.70
C LEU A 13 10.91 -4.65 -4.33
N SER A 14 9.62 -4.56 -4.67
CA SER A 14 9.00 -3.32 -5.11
C SER A 14 8.73 -2.46 -3.88
N VAL A 15 9.26 -1.25 -3.89
CA VAL A 15 9.12 -0.32 -2.77
C VAL A 15 8.51 0.95 -3.31
N PHE A 16 7.28 1.25 -2.90
CA PHE A 16 6.56 2.43 -3.39
C PHE A 16 5.97 3.25 -2.24
N GLU A 17 5.92 4.57 -2.42
CA GLU A 17 5.28 5.48 -1.47
C GLU A 17 3.78 5.59 -1.78
N LYS A 18 2.94 5.54 -0.75
CA LYS A 18 1.52 5.85 -0.81
C LYS A 18 1.09 6.83 0.28
N SER A 19 0.09 7.62 -0.07
CA SER A 19 -0.59 8.52 0.85
C SER A 19 -1.98 7.97 1.20
N CYS A 20 -2.35 7.88 2.49
CA CYS A 20 -3.70 7.48 2.90
C CYS A 20 -4.70 8.51 2.38
N ALA A 21 -5.69 8.07 1.60
CA ALA A 21 -6.74 8.94 1.07
C ALA A 21 -7.64 9.52 2.18
N TYR A 22 -7.72 8.86 3.35
CA TYR A 22 -8.53 9.30 4.48
C TYR A 22 -7.82 10.32 5.38
N CYS A 23 -6.57 10.06 5.76
CA CYS A 23 -5.87 10.89 6.75
C CYS A 23 -4.70 11.73 6.21
N GLY A 24 -4.33 11.54 4.94
CA GLY A 24 -3.18 12.19 4.33
C GLY A 24 -1.82 11.72 4.83
N ALA A 25 -1.75 10.69 5.68
CA ALA A 25 -0.49 10.10 6.12
C ALA A 25 0.30 9.55 4.93
N ARG A 26 1.63 9.72 4.94
CA ARG A 26 2.50 9.12 3.92
C ARG A 26 3.22 7.92 4.50
N PHE A 27 3.17 6.82 3.78
CA PHE A 27 3.81 5.57 4.16
C PHE A 27 4.43 4.91 2.93
N ARG A 28 5.43 4.07 3.18
CA ARG A 28 6.10 3.28 2.16
C ARG A 28 5.63 1.85 2.30
N VAL A 29 5.23 1.25 1.19
CA VAL A 29 4.81 -0.15 1.09
C VAL A 29 5.94 -0.91 0.41
N LEU A 30 6.39 -1.98 1.05
CA LEU A 30 7.39 -2.90 0.52
C LEU A 30 6.69 -4.20 0.15
N ALA A 31 6.58 -4.45 -1.14
CA ALA A 31 5.92 -5.61 -1.71
C ALA A 31 6.92 -6.42 -2.54
N SER A 32 7.01 -7.72 -2.32
CA SER A 32 7.83 -8.57 -3.19
C SER A 32 6.94 -9.09 -4.32
N HIS A 33 7.27 -8.77 -5.57
CA HIS A 33 6.62 -9.40 -6.71
C HIS A 33 7.39 -10.65 -7.11
N LEU A 34 6.67 -11.77 -7.23
CA LEU A 34 7.19 -13.00 -7.82
C LEU A 34 6.31 -13.34 -9.03
N PRO A 35 6.87 -13.50 -10.23
CA PRO A 35 6.11 -13.63 -11.48
C PRO A 35 5.18 -14.87 -11.54
N ARG A 36 5.28 -15.77 -10.56
CA ARG A 36 4.48 -17.00 -10.45
C ARG A 36 3.59 -17.06 -9.21
N GLN A 37 3.78 -16.13 -8.27
CA GLN A 37 3.09 -16.11 -6.99
C GLN A 37 2.61 -14.69 -6.73
N ASP A 38 1.89 -14.12 -7.68
CA ASP A 38 1.20 -12.87 -7.42
C ASP A 38 -0.14 -13.23 -6.75
N VAL A 39 -0.26 -12.93 -5.46
CA VAL A 39 -1.47 -13.15 -4.67
C VAL A 39 -2.05 -11.80 -4.26
N PRO A 40 -3.39 -11.67 -4.25
CA PRO A 40 -4.02 -10.47 -3.73
C PRO A 40 -3.80 -10.43 -2.22
N GLU A 41 -2.98 -9.50 -1.77
CA GLU A 41 -2.76 -9.22 -0.36
C GLU A 41 -3.39 -7.88 0.02
N ALA A 42 -3.74 -7.72 1.29
CA ALA A 42 -4.27 -6.48 1.82
C ALA A 42 -3.29 -5.85 2.80
N TYR A 43 -3.19 -4.53 2.76
CA TYR A 43 -2.43 -3.77 3.74
C TYR A 43 -3.25 -2.62 4.30
N ALA A 44 -3.03 -2.32 5.58
CA ALA A 44 -3.70 -1.23 6.27
C ALA A 44 -2.75 -0.07 6.51
N CYS A 45 -3.26 1.16 6.42
CA CYS A 45 -2.49 2.30 6.87
C CYS A 45 -2.31 2.23 8.40
N PRO A 46 -1.09 2.42 8.92
CA PRO A 46 -0.79 2.27 10.36
C PRO A 46 -1.45 3.34 11.23
N GLU A 47 -2.00 4.40 10.65
CA GLU A 47 -2.69 5.45 11.40
C GLU A 47 -4.21 5.40 11.21
N CYS A 48 -4.67 5.48 9.95
CA CYS A 48 -6.11 5.50 9.66
C CYS A 48 -6.74 4.10 9.80
N GLY A 49 -5.97 3.02 9.67
CA GLY A 49 -6.52 1.66 9.60
C GLY A 49 -7.28 1.37 8.30
N LYS A 50 -7.18 2.25 7.30
CA LYS A 50 -7.83 2.04 6.01
C LYS A 50 -7.11 0.92 5.26
N HIS A 51 -7.88 -0.05 4.78
CA HIS A 51 -7.41 -1.17 3.97
C HIS A 51 -7.22 -0.75 2.50
N TYR A 52 -6.23 -1.38 1.89
CA TYR A 52 -5.87 -1.29 0.48
C TYR A 52 -5.50 -2.69 -0.01
N GLU A 53 -5.88 -3.00 -1.24
CA GLU A 53 -5.55 -4.26 -1.89
C GLU A 53 -4.34 -4.07 -2.81
N LEU A 54 -3.46 -5.06 -2.83
CA LEU A 54 -2.23 -5.06 -3.62
C LEU A 54 -1.82 -6.47 -4.01
N GLU A 55 -1.41 -6.59 -5.24
CA GLU A 55 -0.79 -7.77 -5.83
C GLU A 55 0.64 -7.92 -5.28
N SER A 56 0.90 -8.99 -4.51
CA SER A 56 2.20 -9.24 -3.89
C SER A 56 2.37 -10.73 -3.62
N ALA A 57 3.61 -11.21 -3.57
CA ALA A 57 3.88 -12.62 -3.27
C ALA A 57 4.00 -12.93 -1.77
N VAL A 58 4.16 -11.88 -0.97
CA VAL A 58 4.33 -11.94 0.49
C VAL A 58 3.60 -10.76 1.11
N GLU A 59 3.33 -10.88 2.41
CA GLU A 59 2.68 -9.83 3.18
C GLU A 59 3.47 -8.52 3.06
N PRO A 60 2.89 -7.47 2.47
CA PRO A 60 3.61 -6.25 2.17
C PRO A 60 3.81 -5.46 3.45
N GLU A 61 5.06 -5.02 3.68
CA GLU A 61 5.40 -4.27 4.87
C GLU A 61 5.04 -2.79 4.68
N VAL A 62 4.27 -2.24 5.63
CA VAL A 62 3.89 -0.83 5.62
C VAL A 62 4.68 -0.05 6.66
N ARG A 63 5.53 0.85 6.20
CA ARG A 63 6.31 1.74 7.06
C ARG A 63 5.82 3.17 6.98
N LEU A 64 5.37 3.72 8.10
CA LEU A 64 4.97 5.12 8.20
C LEU A 64 6.18 6.05 7.95
N LEU A 65 6.06 6.96 6.99
CA LEU A 65 7.06 7.99 6.71
C LEU A 65 6.68 9.33 7.33
N LYS A 66 5.44 9.76 7.10
CA LYS A 66 4.86 10.97 7.70
C LYS A 66 3.52 10.66 8.35
N PRO A 67 3.31 11.14 9.58
CA PRO A 67 2.03 10.99 10.26
C PRO A 67 0.90 11.77 9.55
N ARG A 68 -0.33 11.63 10.05
CA ARG A 68 -1.56 12.23 9.52
C ARG A 68 -1.39 13.74 9.36
N SER A 69 -1.85 14.26 8.24
CA SER A 69 -1.84 15.71 7.98
C SER A 69 -3.23 16.35 8.10
N ASP A 70 -4.31 15.54 8.14
CA ASP A 70 -5.71 16.01 8.12
C ASP A 70 -6.20 16.62 9.46
N GLY A 71 -5.41 16.55 10.53
CA GLY A 71 -5.79 17.06 11.87
C GLY A 71 -6.86 16.23 12.60
N LYS A 72 -7.39 15.18 11.97
CA LYS A 72 -8.37 14.25 12.55
C LYS A 72 -7.68 12.99 13.08
N GLN A 73 -8.04 12.56 14.29
CA GLN A 73 -7.57 11.33 14.93
C GLN A 73 -8.64 10.22 14.91
N ASP A 74 -9.55 10.27 13.94
CA ASP A 74 -10.56 9.23 13.78
C ASP A 74 -9.98 8.01 13.05
N ARG A 75 -10.38 6.80 13.45
CA ARG A 75 -10.01 5.56 12.78
C ARG A 75 -11.02 5.29 11.67
N TYR A 76 -10.54 4.89 10.49
CA TYR A 76 -11.41 4.51 9.39
C TYR A 76 -12.34 3.38 9.86
N GLN A 77 -13.61 3.69 10.01
CA GLN A 77 -14.67 2.73 10.27
C GLN A 77 -15.30 2.38 8.93
N GLU A 78 -15.02 1.19 8.43
CA GLU A 78 -15.80 0.63 7.34
C GLU A 78 -17.18 0.30 7.91
N THR A 79 -18.09 1.27 7.85
CA THR A 79 -19.47 1.08 8.28
C THR A 79 -20.11 0.03 7.38
N MET A 80 -20.15 -1.21 7.86
CA MET A 80 -20.97 -2.29 7.34
C MET A 80 -22.43 -1.93 7.62
N PHE A 81 -23.17 -1.53 6.58
CA PHE A 81 -24.62 -1.46 6.60
C PHE A 81 -25.18 -2.56 5.71
#